data_AF-A0A392PZX9-F1
#
_entry.id   AF-A0A392PZX9-F1
#
_cell.length_a   1.000
_cell.length_b   1.000
_cell.length_c   1.000
_cell.angle_alpha   90.00
_cell.angle_beta   90.00
_cell.angle_gamma   90.00
#
_symmetry.space_group_name_H-M   'P 1'
#
loop_
_entity.id
_entity.type
_entity.pdbx_description
1 polymer ?
#
loop_
_entity_poly.entity_id
_entity_poly.type
_entity_poly.pdbx_seq_one_letter_code
_entity_poly.pdbx_strand_id
1 'polypeptide(L)'
;RLYDSGARNFWIHNTGPLGCLAQNVATFGADTSKLDELGCLRGHNQAAKAFNLHLQAFCSKLKGQYLDVNVIYVDIFTIKSNLIANYSKHGYAAATSVIFKPIIAVQGLNNLLWLAVDMEVHH
;
A
#
# COMPACT_ATOMS: atom_id res chain seq x y z
N ARG A 1 20.92 -4.94 -8.39
CA ARG A 1 20.33 -5.71 -9.51
C ARG A 1 19.59 -4.80 -10.49
N LEU A 2 18.43 -4.21 -10.14
CA LEU A 2 17.69 -3.34 -11.10
C LEU A 2 18.47 -2.09 -11.53
N TYR A 3 19.14 -1.42 -10.58
CA TYR A 3 20.03 -0.30 -10.88
C TYR A 3 21.16 -0.70 -11.84
N ASP A 4 21.82 -1.83 -11.57
CA ASP A 4 22.91 -2.37 -12.40
C ASP A 4 22.42 -2.78 -13.80
N SER A 5 21.13 -3.10 -13.94
CA SER A 5 20.46 -3.37 -15.22
C SER A 5 19.95 -2.09 -15.93
N GLY A 6 20.32 -0.90 -15.46
CA GLY A 6 19.98 0.37 -16.12
C GLY A 6 18.71 1.05 -15.63
N ALA A 7 18.00 0.51 -14.64
CA ALA A 7 16.84 1.18 -14.07
C ALA A 7 17.28 2.46 -13.34
N ARG A 8 16.61 3.58 -13.64
CA ARG A 8 16.84 4.88 -12.99
C ARG A 8 15.58 5.48 -12.37
N ASN A 9 14.40 5.03 -12.80
CA ASN A 9 13.14 5.50 -12.25
C ASN A 9 12.51 4.38 -11.43
N PHE A 10 12.22 4.65 -10.16
CA PHE A 10 11.60 3.72 -9.24
C PHE A 10 10.34 4.33 -8.66
N TRP A 11 9.21 3.71 -8.93
CA TRP A 11 7.96 3.98 -8.22
C TRP A 11 7.79 2.92 -7.15
N ILE A 12 7.71 3.37 -5.90
CA ILE A 12 7.66 2.49 -4.73
C ILE A 12 6.49 2.96 -3.89
N HIS A 13 5.42 2.19 -3.86
CA HIS A 13 4.37 2.42 -2.87
C HIS A 13 4.65 1.56 -1.62
N ASN A 14 4.15 2.02 -0.48
CA ASN A 14 4.22 1.26 0.74
C ASN A 14 3.10 0.19 0.82
N THR A 15 3.06 -0.56 1.92
CA THR A 15 2.01 -1.56 2.15
C THR A 15 0.74 -0.87 2.64
N GLY A 16 -0.41 -1.25 2.06
CA GLY A 16 -1.72 -0.76 2.51
C GLY A 16 -2.11 -1.23 3.93
N PRO A 17 -3.27 -0.81 4.46
CA PRO A 17 -3.73 -1.23 5.78
C PRO A 17 -4.14 -2.71 5.78
N LEU A 18 -3.18 -3.60 6.00
CA LEU A 18 -3.36 -5.05 5.97
C LEU A 18 -4.48 -5.54 6.88
N GLY A 19 -4.67 -4.89 8.03
CA GLY A 19 -5.71 -5.24 8.97
C GLY A 19 -7.13 -5.00 8.44
N CYS A 20 -7.27 -4.19 7.39
CA CYS A 20 -8.55 -3.91 6.74
C CYS A 20 -8.83 -4.82 5.54
N LEU A 21 -7.93 -5.74 5.19
CA LEU A 21 -8.18 -6.72 4.13
C LEU A 21 -9.26 -7.70 4.59
N ALA A 22 -10.32 -7.85 3.80
CA ALA A 22 -11.43 -8.75 4.11
C ALA A 22 -10.97 -10.17 4.45
N GLN A 23 -9.97 -10.69 3.75
CA GLN A 23 -9.38 -12.01 4.04
C GLN A 23 -8.73 -12.07 5.44
N ASN A 24 -8.01 -11.02 5.84
CA ASN A 24 -7.38 -10.98 7.16
C ASN A 24 -8.43 -10.85 8.26
N VAL A 25 -9.43 -9.98 8.08
CA VAL A 25 -10.55 -9.83 9.03
C VAL A 25 -11.32 -11.15 9.15
N ALA A 26 -11.64 -11.83 8.05
CA ALA A 26 -12.33 -13.11 8.06
C ALA A 26 -11.52 -14.22 8.78
N THR A 27 -10.19 -14.19 8.67
CA THR A 27 -9.31 -15.22 9.25
C THR A 27 -8.97 -14.96 10.71
N PHE A 28 -8.74 -13.70 11.09
CA PHE A 28 -8.16 -13.33 12.39
C PHE A 28 -9.06 -12.43 13.25
N GLY A 29 -10.21 -12.00 12.71
CA GLY A 29 -11.14 -11.04 13.34
C GLY A 29 -12.24 -11.63 14.20
N ALA A 30 -12.23 -12.95 14.48
CA ALA A 30 -13.20 -13.58 15.37
C ALA A 30 -13.18 -12.99 16.79
N ASP A 31 -12.00 -12.58 17.26
CA ASP A 31 -11.82 -11.84 18.49
C ASP A 31 -11.95 -10.34 18.22
N THR A 32 -13.12 -9.78 18.55
CA THR A 32 -13.45 -8.38 18.32
C THR A 32 -12.57 -7.41 19.10
N SER A 33 -11.90 -7.85 20.19
CA SER A 33 -10.96 -7.02 20.93
C SER A 33 -9.72 -6.63 20.10
N LYS A 34 -9.44 -7.36 19.02
CA LYS A 34 -8.33 -7.09 18.09
C LYS A 34 -8.69 -6.07 17.02
N LEU A 35 -9.98 -5.75 16.86
CA LEU A 35 -10.48 -4.85 15.84
C LEU A 35 -10.50 -3.41 16.35
N ASP A 36 -10.24 -2.46 15.46
CA ASP A 36 -10.51 -1.03 15.68
C ASP A 36 -11.96 -0.67 15.34
N GLU A 37 -12.29 0.62 15.45
CA GLU A 37 -13.63 1.17 15.23
C GLU A 37 -14.14 0.97 13.80
N LEU A 38 -13.23 0.75 12.84
CA LEU A 38 -13.55 0.50 11.44
C LEU A 38 -13.61 -1.00 11.11
N GLY A 39 -13.45 -1.87 12.11
CA GLY A 39 -13.44 -3.32 11.94
C GLY A 39 -12.11 -3.87 11.42
N CYS A 40 -11.02 -3.10 11.48
CA CYS A 40 -9.71 -3.53 11.02
C CYS A 40 -8.84 -4.09 12.15
N LEU A 41 -8.01 -5.10 11.85
CA LEU A 41 -7.09 -5.70 12.83
C LEU A 41 -5.95 -4.75 13.19
N ARG A 42 -5.91 -4.29 14.45
CA ARG A 42 -4.89 -3.36 14.97
C ARG A 42 -3.47 -3.87 14.76
N GLY A 43 -3.20 -5.12 15.15
CA GLY A 43 -1.86 -5.71 15.07
C GLY A 43 -1.32 -5.82 13.62
N HIS A 44 -2.20 -6.13 12.66
CA HIS A 44 -1.81 -6.21 11.25
C HIS A 44 -1.51 -4.82 10.68
N ASN A 45 -2.30 -3.82 11.05
CA ASN A 45 -2.04 -2.43 10.66
C ASN A 45 -0.77 -1.88 11.31
N GLN A 46 -0.45 -2.26 12.55
CA GLN A 46 0.81 -1.90 13.21
C GLN A 46 2.02 -2.53 12.50
N ALA A 47 1.94 -3.81 12.13
CA ALA A 47 2.99 -4.47 11.36
C ALA A 47 3.21 -3.79 9.99
N ALA A 48 2.13 -3.45 9.27
CA ALA A 48 2.22 -2.70 8.02
C ALA A 48 2.89 -1.32 8.22
N LYS A 49 2.52 -0.58 9.26
CA LYS A 49 3.16 0.72 9.60
C LYS A 49 4.65 0.56 9.91
N ALA A 50 5.04 -0.46 10.68
CA ALA A 50 6.44 -0.72 10.99
C ALA A 50 7.26 -1.03 9.73
N PHE A 51 6.74 -1.88 8.84
CA PHE A 51 7.37 -2.13 7.54
C PHE A 51 7.50 -0.85 6.70
N ASN A 52 6.43 -0.05 6.62
CA ASN A 52 6.40 1.19 5.84
C ASN A 52 7.44 2.21 6.31
N LEU A 53 7.70 2.30 7.63
CA LEU A 53 8.75 3.15 8.19
C LEU A 53 10.15 2.72 7.69
N HIS A 54 10.45 1.43 7.71
CA HIS A 54 11.71 0.92 7.20
C HIS A 54 11.84 1.10 5.68
N LEU A 55 10.75 0.89 4.93
CA LEU A 55 10.74 1.10 3.49
C LEU A 55 10.99 2.56 3.11
N GLN A 56 10.38 3.50 3.82
CA GLN A 56 10.60 4.93 3.59
C GLN A 56 12.05 5.32 3.86
N ALA A 57 12.63 4.85 4.98
CA ALA A 57 14.04 5.08 5.31
C ALA A 57 14.97 4.49 4.23
N PHE A 58 14.64 3.30 3.71
CA PHE A 58 15.37 2.68 2.61
C PHE A 58 15.28 3.51 1.32
N CYS A 59 14.11 4.02 0.96
CA CYS A 59 13.94 4.89 -0.22
C CYS A 59 14.78 6.18 -0.10
N SER A 60 14.83 6.79 1.08
CA SER A 60 15.69 7.95 1.35
C SER A 60 17.18 7.61 1.21
N LYS A 61 17.59 6.43 1.70
CA LYS A 61 18.96 5.95 1.54
C LYS A 61 19.33 5.72 0.06
N LEU A 62 18.43 5.13 -0.73
CA LEU A 62 18.64 4.93 -2.16
C LEU A 62 18.89 6.25 -2.90
N LYS A 63 18.07 7.27 -2.63
CA LYS A 63 18.24 8.62 -3.20
C LYS A 63 19.59 9.24 -2.83
N GLY A 64 20.09 9.00 -1.61
CA GLY A 64 21.38 9.50 -1.16
C GLY A 64 22.57 8.73 -1.73
N GLN A 65 22.41 7.44 -2.04
CA GLN A 65 23.48 6.59 -2.57
C GLN A 65 23.67 6.71 -4.08
N TYR A 66 22.58 6.90 -4.83
CA TYR A 66 22.60 6.97 -6.29
C TYR A 66 22.02 8.30 -6.75
N LEU A 67 22.88 9.23 -7.14
CA LEU A 67 22.45 10.57 -7.55
C LEU A 67 21.71 10.59 -8.89
N ASP A 68 21.85 9.53 -9.69
CA ASP A 68 21.22 9.37 -10.99
C ASP A 68 19.88 8.62 -10.94
N VAL A 69 19.38 8.24 -9.74
CA VAL A 69 18.05 7.63 -9.59
C VAL A 69 16.98 8.64 -9.20
N ASN A 70 15.83 8.50 -9.83
CA ASN A 70 14.58 9.14 -9.44
C ASN A 70 13.71 8.11 -8.69
N VAL A 71 13.47 8.36 -7.40
CA VAL A 71 12.60 7.51 -6.58
C VAL A 71 11.35 8.29 -6.18
N ILE A 72 10.19 7.81 -6.61
CA ILE A 72 8.89 8.33 -6.21
C ILE A 72 8.30 7.35 -5.20
N TYR A 73 8.13 7.82 -3.96
CA TYR A 73 7.52 7.04 -2.88
C TYR A 73 6.06 7.42 -2.71
N VAL A 74 5.16 6.43 -2.65
CA VAL A 74 3.71 6.65 -2.49
C VAL A 74 3.21 6.00 -1.21
N ASP A 75 2.57 6.80 -0.37
CA ASP A 75 1.94 6.34 0.87
C ASP A 75 0.52 5.82 0.60
N ILE A 76 0.44 4.60 0.06
CA ILE A 76 -0.84 3.95 -0.20
C ILE A 76 -1.57 3.55 1.08
N PHE A 77 -0.85 3.36 2.20
CA PHE A 77 -1.46 3.11 3.51
C PHE A 77 -2.42 4.23 3.87
N THR A 78 -1.96 5.47 3.83
CA THR A 78 -2.76 6.64 4.21
C THR A 78 -3.92 6.85 3.24
N ILE A 79 -3.68 6.72 1.93
CA ILE A 79 -4.73 6.88 0.90
C ILE A 79 -5.86 5.86 1.13
N LYS A 80 -5.52 4.57 1.26
CA LYS A 80 -6.50 3.50 1.49
C LYS A 80 -7.21 3.65 2.83
N SER A 81 -6.48 4.00 3.89
CA SER A 81 -7.08 4.21 5.21
C SER A 81 -8.07 5.37 5.20
N ASN A 82 -7.76 6.45 4.48
CA ASN A 82 -8.66 7.58 4.33
C ASN A 82 -9.94 7.18 3.59
N LEU A 83 -9.82 6.42 2.50
CA LEU A 83 -10.97 5.93 1.74
C LEU A 83 -11.88 5.04 2.61
N ILE A 84 -11.29 4.13 3.39
CA ILE A 84 -12.06 3.28 4.33
C ILE A 84 -12.73 4.14 5.40
N ALA A 85 -12.02 5.08 6.01
CA ALA A 85 -12.58 5.92 7.08
C ALA A 85 -13.66 6.89 6.59
N ASN A 86 -13.60 7.30 5.31
CA ASN A 86 -14.51 8.26 4.70
C ASN A 86 -15.40 7.62 3.62
N TYR A 87 -15.65 6.31 3.72
CA TYR A 87 -16.34 5.51 2.70
C TYR A 87 -17.64 6.18 2.18
N SER A 88 -18.43 6.79 3.07
CA SER A 88 -19.69 7.47 2.73
C SER A 88 -19.51 8.69 1.83
N LYS A 89 -18.41 9.44 2.00
CA LYS A 89 -18.07 10.58 1.12
C LYS A 89 -17.70 10.14 -0.29
N HIS A 90 -17.33 8.88 -0.46
CA HIS A 90 -16.93 8.29 -1.73
C HIS A 90 -18.02 7.39 -2.35
N GLY A 91 -19.26 7.47 -1.83
CA GLY A 91 -20.40 6.76 -2.41
C GLY A 91 -20.56 5.31 -1.93
N TYR A 92 -19.79 4.86 -0.93
CA TYR A 92 -19.94 3.53 -0.35
C TYR A 92 -20.98 3.52 0.78
N ALA A 93 -21.75 2.45 0.88
CA ALA A 93 -22.74 2.26 1.95
C ALA A 93 -22.11 1.81 3.29
N ALA A 94 -20.96 1.13 3.24
CA ALA A 94 -20.22 0.67 4.42
C ALA A 94 -18.71 0.63 4.14
N ALA A 95 -17.89 0.72 5.19
CA ALA A 95 -16.43 0.57 5.10
C ALA A 95 -16.03 -0.79 4.50
N THR A 96 -16.77 -1.85 4.80
CA THR A 96 -16.57 -3.20 4.27
C THR A 96 -16.84 -3.33 2.77
N SER A 97 -17.53 -2.36 2.16
CA SER A 97 -17.79 -2.33 0.71
C SER A 97 -16.60 -1.79 -0.10
N VAL A 98 -15.58 -1.23 0.57
CA VAL A 98 -14.36 -0.76 -0.09
C VAL A 98 -13.45 -1.95 -0.38
N ILE A 99 -13.49 -2.45 -1.63
CA ILE A 99 -12.70 -3.60 -2.05
C ILE A 99 -11.43 -3.15 -2.77
N PHE A 100 -10.30 -3.59 -2.25
CA PHE A 100 -8.99 -3.34 -2.83
C PHE A 100 -8.52 -4.55 -3.64
N LYS A 101 -8.52 -4.42 -4.98
CA LYS A 101 -7.92 -5.44 -5.84
C LYS A 101 -6.41 -5.21 -5.95
N PRO A 102 -5.57 -6.25 -5.78
CA PRO A 102 -4.17 -6.16 -6.15
C PRO A 102 -4.08 -6.10 -7.68
N ILE A 103 -3.63 -4.98 -8.25
CA ILE A 103 -3.19 -4.96 -9.64
C ILE A 103 -1.74 -5.44 -9.67
N ILE A 104 -1.47 -6.50 -10.44
CA ILE A 104 -0.11 -6.87 -10.83
C ILE A 104 0.18 -6.12 -12.13
N ALA A 105 0.75 -4.92 -12.05
CA ALA A 105 1.32 -4.30 -13.24
C ALA A 105 2.80 -4.70 -13.34
N VAL A 106 3.11 -5.54 -14.33
CA VAL A 106 4.47 -5.67 -14.87
C VAL A 106 4.41 -5.05 -16.27
N GLN A 107 4.55 -3.73 -16.36
CA GLN A 107 4.62 -3.07 -17.67
C GLN A 107 6.08 -2.75 -17.98
N GLY A 108 6.72 -3.65 -18.72
CA GLY A 108 8.01 -3.44 -19.36
C GLY A 108 7.79 -3.14 -20.84
N LEU A 109 7.85 -1.87 -21.21
CA LEU A 109 8.23 -1.41 -22.55
C LEU A 109 8.92 -0.05 -22.36
N ASN A 110 10.21 0.03 -22.74
CA ASN A 110 11.09 1.21 -22.73
C ASN A 110 11.85 1.54 -21.42
N ASN A 111 12.46 0.54 -20.75
CA ASN A 111 13.39 0.71 -19.61
C ASN A 111 12.83 1.37 -18.33
N LEU A 112 11.53 1.65 -18.25
CA LEU A 112 10.88 1.97 -17.00
C LEU A 112 10.31 0.70 -16.37
N LEU A 113 10.88 0.28 -15.25
CA LEU A 113 10.27 -0.73 -14.39
C LEU A 113 9.37 -0.01 -13.39
N TRP A 114 8.09 0.12 -13.73
CA TRP A 114 7.07 0.60 -12.82
C TRP A 114 6.59 -0.58 -11.95
N LEU A 115 7.03 -0.65 -10.70
CA LEU A 115 6.37 -1.51 -9.70
C LEU A 115 5.13 -0.76 -9.21
N ALA A 116 4.04 -0.98 -9.94
CA ALA A 116 2.76 -0.35 -9.72
C ALA A 116 1.76 -1.37 -9.17
N VAL A 117 1.53 -1.41 -7.86
CA VAL A 117 0.31 -2.01 -7.30
C VAL A 117 -0.72 -0.89 -7.16
N ASP A 118 -1.23 -0.44 -8.31
CA ASP A 118 -2.33 0.51 -8.32
C ASP A 118 -3.64 -0.21 -7.95
N MET A 119 -4.66 0.54 -7.55
CA MET A 119 -5.98 0.00 -7.24
C MET A 119 -7.06 0.66 -8.05
N GLU A 120 -7.88 -0.16 -8.70
CA GLU A 120 -9.19 0.29 -9.16
C GLU A 120 -10.21 0.24 -8.02
N VAL A 121 -10.77 1.41 -7.74
CA VAL A 121 -12.02 1.62 -7.01
C VAL A 121 -13.12 1.47 -8.06
N HIS A 122 -13.79 0.31 -8.12
CA HIS A 122 -15.01 0.19 -8.93
C HIS A 122 -16.22 0.55 -8.06
N HIS A 123 -17.09 1.37 -8.63
CA HIS A 123 -18.39 1.74 -8.08
C HIS A 123 -19.41 0.61 -8.23
#